data_AF-S3Y658-F1
#
_entry.id   AF-S3Y658-F1
#
_cell.length_a   1.000
_cell.length_b   1.000
_cell.length_c   1.000
_cell.angle_alpha   90.00
_cell.angle_beta   90.00
_cell.angle_gamma   90.00
#
_symmetry.space_group_name_H-M   'P 1'
#
loop_
_entity.id
_entity.type
_entity.pdbx_description
1 polymer ?
#
loop_
_entity_poly.entity_id
_entity_poly.type
_entity_poly.pdbx_seq_one_letter_code
_entity_poly.pdbx_strand_id
1 'polypeptide(L)'
;DKDTGEITVTIPGDAKPGDKITVPVEVTYPDGSKDNVDVTVTVEKDATPVTQRVTFGVKVDGSIVESDGDNTTAEELPESVRDVVVTLTAEDGTEFKSNDNGETWRGAKGSPVVQNFGLADIPAGTYKVSVSGLDDVNKDNLKLKEDSQLRDGATVEITGNTGNLFVELEAVDSKKYEPAYEDKLVVPGKETKSSPSFTGKDGKDVKAPEGSEFKITDGFTAPEGYEVKIDENTGEITVTFPDG
;
A
#
# COMPACT_ATOMS: atom_id res chain seq x y z
N ASP A 1 -28.03 -9.46 -37.83
CA ASP A 1 -29.25 -8.64 -37.71
C ASP A 1 -29.69 -8.23 -39.11
N LYS A 2 -30.98 -8.40 -39.44
CA LYS A 2 -31.51 -8.19 -40.80
C LYS A 2 -31.64 -6.71 -41.20
N ASP A 3 -31.60 -5.80 -40.22
CA ASP A 3 -31.74 -4.36 -40.41
C ASP A 3 -30.37 -3.65 -40.31
N THR A 4 -29.36 -4.24 -39.65
CA THR A 4 -28.00 -3.68 -39.53
C THR A 4 -26.90 -4.42 -40.32
N GLY A 5 -27.16 -5.64 -40.78
CA GLY A 5 -26.15 -6.47 -41.47
C GLY A 5 -25.10 -7.09 -40.55
N GLU A 6 -25.25 -6.97 -39.23
CA GLU A 6 -24.28 -7.49 -38.25
C GLU A 6 -24.29 -9.03 -38.20
N ILE A 7 -23.10 -9.65 -38.27
CA ILE A 7 -22.89 -11.10 -38.20
C ILE A 7 -22.21 -11.43 -36.88
N THR A 8 -22.87 -12.20 -36.01
CA THR A 8 -22.28 -12.70 -34.76
C THR A 8 -21.79 -14.13 -35.00
N VAL A 9 -20.48 -14.36 -34.91
CA VAL A 9 -19.87 -15.69 -35.05
C VAL A 9 -19.39 -16.16 -33.69
N THR A 10 -19.93 -17.29 -33.21
CA THR A 10 -19.46 -17.96 -32.00
C THR A 10 -18.29 -18.87 -32.36
N ILE A 11 -17.09 -18.54 -31.86
CA ILE A 11 -15.90 -19.38 -32.02
C ILE A 11 -16.01 -20.56 -31.04
N PRO A 12 -15.83 -21.83 -31.47
CA PRO A 12 -15.83 -22.97 -30.57
C PRO A 12 -14.66 -22.87 -29.57
N GLY A 13 -14.88 -23.29 -28.32
CA GLY A 13 -13.94 -23.06 -27.23
C GLY A 13 -12.58 -23.79 -27.35
N ASP A 14 -12.44 -24.72 -28.30
CA ASP A 14 -11.21 -25.46 -28.61
C ASP A 14 -10.52 -24.98 -29.89
N ALA A 15 -10.99 -23.89 -30.50
CA ALA A 15 -10.38 -23.32 -31.69
C ALA A 15 -8.93 -22.89 -31.42
N LYS A 16 -8.04 -23.19 -32.37
CA LYS A 16 -6.61 -22.90 -32.29
C LYS A 16 -6.28 -21.64 -33.07
N PRO A 17 -5.18 -20.94 -32.69
CA PRO A 17 -4.61 -19.88 -33.50
C PRO A 17 -4.43 -20.28 -34.97
N GLY A 18 -4.99 -19.48 -35.87
CA GLY A 18 -4.97 -19.72 -37.32
C GLY A 18 -6.14 -20.54 -37.85
N ASP A 19 -7.02 -21.08 -37.00
CA ASP A 19 -8.26 -21.71 -37.43
C ASP A 19 -9.13 -20.70 -38.16
N LYS A 20 -9.81 -21.15 -39.22
CA LYS A 20 -10.64 -20.31 -40.08
C LYS A 20 -12.07 -20.81 -40.07
N ILE A 21 -12.99 -19.86 -39.91
CA ILE A 21 -14.42 -20.08 -40.06
C ILE A 21 -14.84 -19.29 -41.31
N THR A 22 -15.31 -20.00 -42.33
CA THR A 22 -15.88 -19.39 -43.54
C THR A 22 -17.39 -19.41 -43.44
N VAL A 23 -18.01 -18.23 -43.43
CA VAL A 23 -19.46 -18.04 -43.35
C VAL A 23 -19.96 -17.58 -44.72
N PRO A 24 -20.72 -18.42 -45.46
CA PRO A 24 -21.34 -18.00 -46.71
C PRO A 24 -22.53 -17.08 -46.42
N VAL A 25 -22.60 -15.96 -47.12
CA VAL A 25 -23.66 -14.94 -47.02
C VAL A 25 -24.29 -14.76 -48.40
N GLU A 26 -25.60 -14.97 -48.50
CA GLU A 26 -26.38 -14.66 -49.70
C GLU A 26 -26.94 -13.23 -49.59
N VAL A 27 -26.58 -12.37 -50.53
CA VAL A 27 -27.09 -11.01 -50.67
C VAL A 27 -28.20 -11.04 -51.71
N THR A 28 -29.39 -10.58 -51.36
CA THR A 28 -30.51 -10.40 -52.30
C THR A 28 -30.74 -8.91 -52.53
N TYR A 29 -30.70 -8.48 -53.80
CA TYR A 29 -30.87 -7.09 -54.21
C TYR A 29 -32.36 -6.72 -54.39
N PRO A 30 -32.71 -5.41 -54.41
CA PRO A 30 -34.11 -4.97 -54.59
C PRO A 30 -34.76 -5.41 -55.91
N ASP A 31 -33.96 -5.70 -56.94
CA ASP A 31 -34.42 -6.22 -58.22
C ASP A 31 -34.64 -7.75 -58.21
N GLY A 32 -34.37 -8.41 -57.08
CA GLY A 32 -34.52 -9.84 -56.89
C GLY A 32 -33.31 -10.67 -57.33
N SER A 33 -32.26 -10.05 -57.86
CA SER A 33 -30.98 -10.73 -58.15
C SER A 33 -30.25 -11.11 -56.85
N LYS A 34 -29.33 -12.06 -56.93
CA LYS A 34 -28.62 -12.61 -55.77
C LYS A 34 -27.12 -12.76 -56.04
N ASP A 35 -26.33 -12.48 -55.02
CA ASP A 35 -24.90 -12.79 -54.95
C ASP A 35 -24.57 -13.61 -53.71
N ASN A 36 -23.56 -14.47 -53.81
CA ASN A 36 -23.01 -15.19 -52.66
C ASN A 36 -21.60 -14.66 -52.36
N VAL A 37 -21.37 -14.28 -51.11
CA VAL A 37 -20.07 -13.82 -50.61
C VAL A 37 -19.65 -14.66 -49.41
N ASP A 38 -18.38 -15.05 -49.38
CA ASP A 38 -17.82 -15.80 -48.25
C ASP A 38 -17.08 -14.85 -47.30
N VAL A 39 -17.49 -14.80 -46.04
CA VAL A 39 -16.80 -14.06 -44.98
C VAL A 39 -15.88 -15.02 -44.24
N THR A 40 -14.58 -14.75 -44.23
CA THR A 40 -13.61 -15.57 -43.50
C THR A 40 -13.22 -14.88 -42.19
N VAL A 41 -13.49 -15.52 -41.07
CA VAL A 41 -13.01 -15.14 -39.74
C VAL A 41 -11.80 -16.03 -39.42
N THR A 42 -10.68 -15.42 -39.02
CA THR A 42 -9.48 -16.15 -38.59
C THR A 42 -9.30 -15.97 -37.09
N VAL A 43 -9.11 -17.07 -36.36
CA VAL A 43 -8.77 -17.04 -34.94
C VAL A 43 -7.35 -16.49 -34.82
N GLU A 44 -7.21 -15.33 -34.19
CA GLU A 44 -5.89 -14.74 -33.97
C GLU A 44 -5.09 -15.56 -32.95
N LYS A 45 -3.76 -15.51 -33.08
CA LYS A 45 -2.88 -16.10 -32.08
C LYS A 45 -2.86 -15.20 -30.87
N ASP A 46 -3.20 -15.72 -29.70
CA ASP A 46 -2.92 -15.05 -28.44
C ASP A 46 -1.44 -14.70 -28.39
N ALA A 47 -1.14 -13.40 -28.23
CA ALA A 47 0.22 -12.96 -28.00
C ALA A 47 0.75 -13.71 -26.77
N THR A 48 1.98 -14.23 -26.86
CA THR A 48 2.64 -14.79 -25.68
C THR A 48 2.64 -13.74 -24.59
N PRO A 49 2.04 -14.01 -23.41
CA PRO A 49 1.94 -13.02 -22.36
C PRO A 49 3.35 -12.57 -21.97
N VAL A 50 3.54 -11.25 -21.88
CA VAL A 50 4.76 -10.70 -21.30
C VAL A 50 4.73 -11.06 -19.83
N THR A 51 5.75 -11.76 -19.35
CA THR A 51 5.89 -12.13 -17.94
C THR A 51 7.21 -11.60 -17.38
N GLN A 52 7.26 -11.41 -16.07
CA GLN A 52 8.45 -10.96 -15.35
C GLN A 52 8.49 -11.53 -13.94
N ARG A 53 9.71 -11.81 -13.45
CA ARG A 53 9.94 -12.00 -12.02
C ARG A 53 10.02 -10.66 -11.31
N VAL A 54 9.14 -10.47 -10.35
CA VAL A 54 9.05 -9.24 -9.56
C VAL A 54 9.63 -9.47 -8.17
N THR A 55 10.13 -8.40 -7.60
CA THR A 55 10.69 -8.33 -6.25
C THR A 55 10.06 -7.15 -5.52
N PHE A 56 10.00 -7.24 -4.20
CA PHE A 56 9.72 -6.09 -3.36
C PHE A 56 10.80 -5.92 -2.30
N GLY A 57 11.05 -4.67 -1.91
CA GLY A 57 11.91 -4.31 -0.80
C GLY A 57 11.17 -3.44 0.22
N VAL A 58 11.90 -2.97 1.22
CA VAL A 58 11.36 -2.11 2.28
C VAL A 58 12.08 -0.78 2.30
N LYS A 59 11.31 0.30 2.51
CA LYS A 59 11.85 1.59 2.91
C LYS A 59 11.46 1.89 4.35
N VAL A 60 12.37 2.51 5.11
CA VAL A 60 12.11 3.01 6.45
C VAL A 60 12.38 4.51 6.47
N ASP A 61 11.40 5.30 6.89
CA ASP A 61 11.46 6.77 6.90
C ASP A 61 11.94 7.32 5.53
N GLY A 62 11.44 6.73 4.43
CA GLY A 62 11.74 7.11 3.04
C GLY A 62 13.09 6.60 2.49
N SER A 63 13.92 5.96 3.30
CA SER A 63 15.21 5.41 2.88
C SER A 63 15.10 3.93 2.58
N ILE A 64 15.69 3.48 1.47
CA ILE A 64 15.79 2.05 1.13
C ILE A 64 16.72 1.36 2.13
N VAL A 65 16.33 0.16 2.58
CA VAL A 65 17.23 -0.72 3.33
C VAL A 65 18.14 -1.46 2.34
N GLU A 66 19.42 -1.09 2.30
CA GLU A 66 20.44 -1.71 1.45
C GLU A 66 21.08 -2.92 2.13
N SER A 67 21.38 -3.97 1.36
CA SER A 67 22.16 -5.11 1.83
C SER A 67 23.66 -4.78 1.85
N ASP A 68 24.36 -5.34 2.82
CA ASP A 68 25.81 -5.29 2.91
C ASP A 68 26.53 -6.33 2.03
N GLY A 69 25.76 -7.21 1.37
CA GLY A 69 26.22 -8.31 0.52
C GLY A 69 25.88 -9.71 1.02
N ASP A 70 25.10 -9.82 2.09
CA ASP A 70 24.61 -11.07 2.65
C ASP A 70 23.41 -11.66 1.85
N ASN A 71 23.68 -12.52 0.87
CA ASN A 71 22.61 -13.08 0.03
C ASN A 71 21.62 -14.04 0.74
N THR A 72 21.59 -14.09 2.09
CA THR A 72 20.88 -15.13 2.85
C THR A 72 20.26 -14.74 4.20
N THR A 73 20.64 -13.62 4.85
CA THR A 73 20.32 -13.43 6.29
C THR A 73 19.39 -12.27 6.62
N ALA A 74 19.22 -11.29 5.73
CA ALA A 74 18.28 -10.17 5.92
C ALA A 74 18.53 -9.38 7.20
N GLU A 75 19.78 -9.43 7.71
CA GLU A 75 20.11 -8.94 9.04
C GLU A 75 19.92 -7.42 9.15
N GLU A 76 19.96 -6.71 8.02
CA GLU A 76 19.75 -5.27 7.92
C GLU A 76 18.28 -4.87 8.06
N LEU A 77 17.34 -5.78 7.84
CA LEU A 77 15.93 -5.53 8.13
C LEU A 77 15.66 -5.70 9.63
N PRO A 78 14.86 -4.80 10.25
CA PRO A 78 14.32 -5.04 11.58
C PRO A 78 13.64 -6.42 11.62
N GLU A 79 13.81 -7.16 12.72
CA GLU A 79 13.27 -8.53 12.84
C GLU A 79 11.76 -8.57 12.55
N SER A 80 11.01 -7.60 13.08
CA SER A 80 9.58 -7.43 12.85
C SER A 80 9.16 -7.29 11.39
N VAL A 81 10.06 -6.83 10.52
CA VAL A 81 9.80 -6.61 9.09
C VAL A 81 10.00 -7.88 8.27
N ARG A 82 10.77 -8.84 8.78
CA ARG A 82 11.15 -10.05 8.03
C ARG A 82 9.96 -10.96 7.74
N ASP A 83 8.90 -10.86 8.54
CA ASP A 83 7.66 -11.63 8.41
C ASP A 83 6.58 -10.90 7.60
N VAL A 84 6.89 -9.71 7.05
CA VAL A 84 5.96 -9.00 6.16
C VAL A 84 5.78 -9.79 4.86
N VAL A 85 4.52 -10.09 4.54
CA VAL A 85 4.14 -10.82 3.32
C VAL A 85 3.31 -9.92 2.43
N VAL A 86 3.72 -9.80 1.18
CA VAL A 86 2.97 -9.10 0.13
C VAL A 86 2.31 -10.12 -0.77
N THR A 87 1.02 -9.93 -1.05
CA THR A 87 0.26 -10.70 -2.03
C THR A 87 -0.19 -9.79 -3.17
N LEU A 88 0.08 -10.22 -4.40
CA LEU A 88 -0.43 -9.60 -5.61
C LEU A 88 -1.56 -10.47 -6.17
N THR A 89 -2.75 -9.90 -6.32
CA THR A 89 -3.94 -10.61 -6.84
C THR A 89 -4.32 -10.06 -8.21
N ALA A 90 -4.31 -10.92 -9.22
CA ALA A 90 -4.78 -10.61 -10.57
C ALA A 90 -6.31 -10.47 -10.61
N GLU A 91 -6.83 -9.92 -11.71
CA GLU A 91 -8.29 -9.76 -11.92
C GLU A 91 -9.05 -11.10 -11.90
N ASP A 92 -8.43 -12.17 -12.39
CA ASP A 92 -9.00 -13.53 -12.40
C ASP A 92 -8.94 -14.22 -11.02
N GLY A 93 -8.37 -13.56 -10.00
CA GLY A 93 -8.21 -14.07 -8.65
C GLY A 93 -6.92 -14.84 -8.41
N THR A 94 -6.03 -14.99 -9.40
CA THR A 94 -4.71 -15.61 -9.22
C THR A 94 -3.89 -14.79 -8.23
N GLU A 95 -3.32 -15.45 -7.22
CA GLU A 95 -2.47 -14.82 -6.20
C GLU A 95 -0.99 -15.19 -6.39
N PHE A 96 -0.12 -14.22 -6.17
CA PHE A 96 1.33 -14.39 -6.08
C PHE A 96 1.78 -13.87 -4.72
N LYS A 97 2.36 -14.72 -3.86
CA LYS A 97 2.76 -14.33 -2.50
C LYS A 97 4.27 -14.30 -2.38
N SER A 98 4.77 -13.33 -1.63
CA SER A 98 6.21 -13.16 -1.47
C SER A 98 6.89 -14.25 -0.63
N ASN A 99 6.12 -14.99 0.17
CA ASN A 99 6.61 -16.11 0.97
C ASN A 99 6.34 -17.48 0.31
N ASP A 100 5.81 -17.51 -0.91
CA ASP A 100 5.66 -18.76 -1.64
C ASP A 100 7.03 -19.42 -1.87
N ASN A 101 7.06 -20.75 -1.93
CA ASN A 101 8.27 -21.55 -2.15
C ASN A 101 9.39 -21.37 -1.10
N GLY A 102 9.09 -20.82 0.08
CA GLY A 102 10.06 -20.64 1.16
C GLY A 102 11.13 -19.60 0.83
N GLU A 103 10.76 -18.61 0.02
CA GLU A 103 11.67 -17.54 -0.41
C GLU A 103 12.13 -16.69 0.78
N THR A 104 13.43 -16.42 0.81
CA THR A 104 14.07 -15.59 1.82
C THR A 104 14.40 -14.22 1.24
N TRP A 105 14.54 -13.24 2.12
CA TRP A 105 15.14 -11.95 1.79
C TRP A 105 16.59 -12.11 1.34
N ARG A 106 17.01 -11.30 0.36
CA ARG A 106 18.35 -11.31 -0.25
C ARG A 106 18.70 -9.92 -0.78
N GLY A 107 19.98 -9.60 -0.89
CA GLY A 107 20.43 -8.42 -1.61
C GLY A 107 21.91 -8.51 -1.98
N ALA A 108 22.27 -7.91 -3.11
CA ALA A 108 23.67 -7.65 -3.41
C ALA A 108 24.13 -6.42 -2.65
N LYS A 109 25.43 -6.34 -2.35
CA LYS A 109 26.01 -5.19 -1.64
C LYS A 109 25.66 -3.86 -2.31
N GLY A 110 25.07 -2.94 -1.54
CA GLY A 110 24.62 -1.62 -2.04
C GLY A 110 23.38 -1.68 -2.94
N SER A 111 22.68 -2.82 -2.96
CA SER A 111 21.36 -2.98 -3.57
C SER A 111 20.31 -3.19 -2.49
N PRO A 112 19.02 -2.96 -2.78
CA PRO A 112 17.96 -3.16 -1.79
C PRO A 112 17.93 -4.62 -1.29
N VAL A 113 17.64 -4.80 0.00
CA VAL A 113 17.20 -6.10 0.52
C VAL A 113 15.80 -6.36 -0.03
N VAL A 114 15.63 -7.47 -0.75
CA VAL A 114 14.38 -7.82 -1.44
C VAL A 114 13.96 -9.26 -1.22
N GLN A 115 12.67 -9.51 -1.36
CA GLN A 115 12.09 -10.83 -1.49
C GLN A 115 11.30 -10.90 -2.82
N ASN A 116 11.25 -12.08 -3.43
CA ASN A 116 10.52 -12.32 -4.68
C ASN A 116 9.19 -13.03 -4.41
N PHE A 117 8.36 -13.21 -5.45
CA PHE A 117 7.05 -13.87 -5.34
C PHE A 117 7.15 -15.35 -5.74
N GLY A 118 7.89 -16.15 -4.99
CA GLY A 118 8.05 -17.59 -5.25
C GLY A 118 8.74 -17.92 -6.59
N LEU A 119 9.57 -17.01 -7.11
CA LEU A 119 10.18 -17.08 -8.44
C LEU A 119 9.18 -17.20 -9.60
N ALA A 120 7.92 -16.81 -9.38
CA ALA A 120 6.87 -16.87 -10.38
C ALA A 120 7.14 -15.89 -11.54
N ASP A 121 6.81 -16.34 -12.76
CA ASP A 121 6.76 -15.48 -13.94
C ASP A 121 5.40 -14.78 -13.98
N ILE A 122 5.32 -13.59 -13.37
CA ILE A 122 4.07 -12.84 -13.22
C ILE A 122 3.73 -12.15 -14.54
N PRO A 123 2.52 -12.37 -15.11
CA PRO A 123 2.08 -11.66 -16.31
C PRO A 123 2.05 -10.14 -16.15
N ALA A 124 2.23 -9.43 -17.26
CA ALA A 124 1.97 -8.00 -17.30
C ALA A 124 0.47 -7.76 -17.07
N GLY A 125 0.14 -6.75 -16.26
CA GLY A 125 -1.24 -6.47 -15.86
C GLY A 125 -1.32 -5.64 -14.60
N THR A 126 -2.56 -5.35 -14.17
CA THR A 126 -2.84 -4.63 -12.93
C THR A 126 -3.20 -5.62 -11.82
N TYR A 127 -2.56 -5.44 -10.66
CA TYR A 127 -2.71 -6.33 -9.51
C TYR A 127 -3.21 -5.55 -8.30
N LYS A 128 -4.16 -6.12 -7.56
CA LYS A 128 -4.51 -5.65 -6.22
C LYS A 128 -3.44 -6.12 -5.23
N VAL A 129 -3.13 -5.26 -4.28
CA VAL A 129 -2.14 -5.53 -3.24
C VAL A 129 -2.85 -5.83 -1.91
N SER A 130 -2.36 -6.85 -1.21
CA SER A 130 -2.55 -7.00 0.22
C SER A 130 -1.22 -7.25 0.93
N VAL A 131 -1.12 -6.80 2.18
CA VAL A 131 0.05 -6.84 3.03
C VAL A 131 -0.36 -7.41 4.39
N SER A 132 0.37 -8.43 4.84
CA SER A 132 0.16 -9.07 6.15
C SER A 132 1.47 -9.19 6.90
N GLY A 133 1.42 -9.64 8.16
CA GLY A 133 2.62 -9.70 9.03
C GLY A 133 2.99 -8.36 9.66
N LEU A 134 2.07 -7.38 9.70
CA LEU A 134 2.33 -6.04 10.24
C LEU A 134 2.19 -5.94 11.77
N ASP A 135 1.68 -6.99 12.44
CA ASP A 135 1.45 -6.96 13.89
C ASP A 135 2.75 -6.76 14.68
N ASP A 136 3.84 -7.40 14.25
CA ASP A 136 5.15 -7.24 14.87
C ASP A 136 5.83 -5.93 14.47
N VAL A 137 5.59 -5.44 13.24
CA VAL A 137 6.07 -4.12 12.79
C VAL A 137 5.55 -3.01 13.71
N ASN A 138 4.27 -3.08 14.06
CA ASN A 138 3.64 -2.11 14.97
C ASN A 138 4.25 -2.14 16.38
N LYS A 139 4.70 -3.30 16.87
CA LYS A 139 5.36 -3.43 18.18
C LYS A 139 6.75 -2.78 18.20
N ASP A 140 7.42 -2.74 17.05
CA ASP A 140 8.72 -2.09 16.88
C ASP A 140 8.64 -0.58 16.64
N ASN A 141 7.49 0.04 16.92
CA ASN A 141 7.26 1.48 16.73
C ASN A 141 7.41 1.92 15.26
N LEU A 142 7.14 1.02 14.32
CA LEU A 142 7.00 1.31 12.90
C LEU A 142 5.53 1.16 12.51
N LYS A 143 5.10 1.90 11.48
CA LYS A 143 3.77 1.76 10.88
C LYS A 143 3.90 1.75 9.36
N LEU A 144 3.01 1.01 8.69
CA LEU A 144 2.87 1.07 7.24
C LEU A 144 2.38 2.47 6.83
N LYS A 145 3.08 3.09 5.89
CA LYS A 145 2.73 4.43 5.42
C LYS A 145 1.48 4.37 4.54
N GLU A 146 0.55 5.30 4.74
CA GLU A 146 -0.73 5.32 4.03
C GLU A 146 -0.61 5.52 2.52
N ASP A 147 0.48 6.13 2.05
CA ASP A 147 0.81 6.34 0.63
C ASP A 147 1.84 5.33 0.10
N SER A 148 2.20 4.31 0.89
CA SER A 148 3.09 3.22 0.45
C SER A 148 2.60 2.61 -0.86
N GLN A 149 3.53 2.35 -1.79
CA GLN A 149 3.23 1.71 -3.07
C GLN A 149 2.56 0.35 -2.84
N LEU A 150 3.10 -0.42 -1.89
CA LEU A 150 2.53 -1.69 -1.44
C LEU A 150 1.81 -1.47 -0.11
N ARG A 151 0.48 -1.48 -0.17
CA ARG A 151 -0.43 -1.41 0.98
C ARG A 151 -1.77 -2.06 0.62
N ASP A 152 -2.54 -2.43 1.64
CA ASP A 152 -3.86 -3.02 1.45
C ASP A 152 -4.77 -2.15 0.57
N GLY A 153 -5.35 -2.77 -0.46
CA GLY A 153 -6.28 -2.13 -1.38
C GLY A 153 -5.62 -1.27 -2.46
N ALA A 154 -4.29 -1.10 -2.44
CA ALA A 154 -3.58 -0.46 -3.54
C ALA A 154 -3.58 -1.33 -4.80
N THR A 155 -3.25 -0.71 -5.94
CA THR A 155 -3.02 -1.42 -7.19
C THR A 155 -1.62 -1.11 -7.71
N VAL A 156 -0.99 -2.09 -8.33
CA VAL A 156 0.30 -1.96 -9.00
C VAL A 156 0.23 -2.50 -10.42
N GLU A 157 0.99 -1.92 -11.33
CA GLU A 157 1.07 -2.35 -12.73
C GLU A 157 2.38 -3.10 -12.97
N ILE A 158 2.29 -4.31 -13.51
CA ILE A 158 3.43 -5.10 -13.97
C ILE A 158 3.54 -4.96 -15.50
N THR A 159 4.70 -4.58 -16.01
CA THR A 159 4.87 -4.17 -17.43
C THR A 159 5.91 -5.01 -18.20
N GLY A 160 6.57 -5.97 -17.55
CA GLY A 160 7.70 -6.70 -18.12
C GLY A 160 9.08 -6.07 -17.83
N ASN A 161 9.10 -4.82 -17.38
CA ASN A 161 10.30 -4.12 -16.89
C ASN A 161 10.01 -3.36 -15.58
N THR A 162 9.13 -3.91 -14.75
CA THR A 162 8.82 -3.37 -13.43
C THR A 162 10.05 -3.44 -12.54
N GLY A 163 10.41 -2.32 -11.92
CA GLY A 163 11.48 -2.30 -10.92
C GLY A 163 11.05 -2.98 -9.62
N ASN A 164 11.92 -2.92 -8.60
CA ASN A 164 11.53 -3.33 -7.25
C ASN A 164 10.32 -2.52 -6.79
N LEU A 165 9.32 -3.22 -6.26
CA LEU A 165 8.21 -2.60 -5.55
C LEU A 165 8.64 -2.33 -4.10
N PHE A 166 7.97 -1.41 -3.41
CA PHE A 166 8.34 -1.07 -2.03
C PHE A 166 7.16 -1.02 -1.07
N VAL A 167 7.32 -1.70 0.06
CA VAL A 167 6.59 -1.41 1.29
C VAL A 167 7.31 -0.24 1.97
N GLU A 168 6.63 0.87 2.20
CA GLU A 168 7.17 2.02 2.91
C GLU A 168 6.68 2.02 4.36
N LEU A 169 7.60 1.89 5.30
CA LEU A 169 7.36 1.97 6.73
C LEU A 169 7.90 3.30 7.25
N GLU A 170 7.29 3.78 8.32
CA GLU A 170 7.76 4.96 9.02
C GLU A 170 7.68 4.78 10.53
N ALA A 171 8.55 5.47 11.26
CA ALA A 171 8.44 5.48 12.71
C ALA A 171 7.09 6.07 13.15
N VAL A 172 6.49 5.49 14.19
CA VAL A 172 5.31 6.07 14.84
C VAL A 172 5.63 7.45 15.43
N ASP A 173 4.60 8.27 15.59
CA ASP A 173 4.78 9.68 15.94
C ASP A 173 5.42 9.89 17.31
N SER A 174 5.21 8.98 18.27
CA SER A 174 5.87 9.01 19.59
C SER A 174 7.39 8.79 19.54
N LYS A 175 7.93 8.30 18.42
CA LYS A 175 9.39 8.23 18.17
C LYS A 175 9.90 9.39 17.31
N LYS A 176 9.00 10.19 16.76
CA LYS A 176 9.32 11.34 15.91
C LYS A 176 9.20 12.67 16.65
N TYR A 177 8.34 12.74 17.65
CA TYR A 177 7.97 13.97 18.34
C TYR A 177 7.98 13.81 19.85
N GLU A 178 8.48 14.83 20.55
CA GLU A 178 8.50 14.89 22.01
C GLU A 178 7.67 16.08 22.50
N PRO A 179 6.56 15.85 23.23
CA PRO A 179 5.76 16.92 23.83
C PRO A 179 6.36 17.41 25.15
N ALA A 180 6.21 18.71 25.44
CA ALA A 180 6.55 19.30 26.74
C ALA A 180 5.53 20.39 27.12
N TYR A 181 5.36 20.61 28.42
CA TYR A 181 4.62 21.75 28.97
C TYR A 181 5.59 22.63 29.76
N GLU A 182 5.46 23.94 29.60
CA GLU A 182 6.20 24.90 30.42
C GLU A 182 5.63 24.91 31.84
N ASP A 183 6.53 24.87 32.83
CA ASP A 183 6.18 25.06 34.23
C ASP A 183 5.65 26.48 34.47
N LYS A 184 4.44 26.59 35.01
CA LYS A 184 3.82 27.88 35.33
C LYS A 184 3.40 27.96 36.79
N LEU A 185 3.61 29.13 37.37
CA LEU A 185 3.09 29.48 38.69
C LEU A 185 1.63 29.91 38.56
N VAL A 186 0.78 29.35 39.42
CA VAL A 186 -0.62 29.72 39.56
C VAL A 186 -0.77 30.86 40.56
N VAL A 187 -1.75 31.73 40.33
CA VAL A 187 -2.13 32.79 41.28
C VAL A 187 -3.59 32.56 41.67
N PRO A 188 -3.94 32.53 42.97
CA PRO A 188 -5.34 32.45 43.42
C PRO A 188 -6.22 33.50 42.74
N GLY A 189 -7.44 33.09 42.37
CA GLY A 189 -8.39 33.97 41.68
C GLY A 189 -8.11 34.19 40.20
N LYS A 190 -6.96 33.74 39.69
CA LYS A 190 -6.54 33.97 38.32
C LYS A 190 -6.35 32.67 37.56
N GLU A 191 -7.02 32.60 36.42
CA GLU A 191 -6.83 31.53 35.46
C GLU A 191 -5.39 31.50 34.91
N THR A 192 -4.79 30.31 34.90
CA THR A 192 -3.47 30.06 34.33
C THR A 192 -3.57 29.04 33.21
N LYS A 193 -3.01 29.37 32.04
CA LYS A 193 -3.04 28.52 30.85
C LYS A 193 -1.64 28.06 30.45
N SER A 194 -1.49 26.80 30.07
CA SER A 194 -0.24 26.25 29.52
C SER A 194 -0.54 25.41 28.28
N SER A 195 0.08 25.73 27.16
CA SER A 195 -0.06 24.98 25.90
C SER A 195 1.16 24.09 25.71
N PRO A 196 1.00 22.91 25.08
CA PRO A 196 2.14 22.03 24.81
C PRO A 196 3.03 22.62 23.72
N SER A 197 4.33 22.38 23.83
CA SER A 197 5.30 22.50 22.75
C SER A 197 5.72 21.11 22.27
N PHE A 198 6.05 20.98 20.99
CA PHE A 198 6.57 19.72 20.43
C PHE A 198 7.92 19.97 19.78
N THR A 199 8.86 19.06 19.98
CA THR A 199 10.12 19.03 19.24
C THR A 199 10.17 17.81 18.33
N GLY A 200 10.75 17.96 17.13
CA GLY A 200 10.99 16.86 16.20
C GLY A 200 12.25 16.05 16.55
N LYS A 201 12.54 15.00 15.78
CA LYS A 201 13.79 14.18 15.92
C LYS A 201 15.09 15.00 15.89
N ASP A 202 15.08 16.17 15.26
CA ASP A 202 16.22 17.08 15.18
C ASP A 202 16.30 18.08 16.35
N GLY A 203 15.40 17.96 17.32
CA GLY A 203 15.27 18.83 18.48
C GLY A 203 14.67 20.19 18.19
N LYS A 204 14.17 20.44 16.96
CA LYS A 204 13.56 21.72 16.61
C LYS A 204 12.07 21.74 16.93
N ASP A 205 11.60 22.93 17.28
CA ASP A 205 10.17 23.17 17.51
C ASP A 205 9.36 22.87 16.25
N VAL A 206 8.31 22.08 16.43
CA VAL A 206 7.34 21.70 15.40
C VAL A 206 5.93 21.80 15.98
N LYS A 207 4.94 21.74 15.09
CA LYS A 207 3.54 21.64 15.53
C LYS A 207 3.26 20.21 16.01
N ALA A 208 2.27 20.09 16.88
CA ALA A 208 1.69 18.79 17.19
C ALA A 208 1.28 18.06 15.90
N PRO A 209 1.49 16.74 15.80
CA PRO A 209 0.99 15.95 14.68
C PRO A 209 -0.51 16.14 14.48
N GLU A 210 -0.96 16.22 13.23
CA GLU A 210 -2.37 16.36 12.91
C GLU A 210 -3.18 15.18 13.47
N GLY A 211 -4.35 15.48 14.06
CA GLY A 211 -5.19 14.47 14.72
C GLY A 211 -4.72 14.05 16.12
N SER A 212 -3.72 14.71 16.71
CA SER A 212 -3.33 14.45 18.11
C SER A 212 -4.47 14.76 19.08
N GLU A 213 -4.74 13.83 19.99
CA GLU A 213 -5.69 14.00 21.08
C GLU A 213 -4.96 14.13 22.43
N PHE A 214 -5.51 14.96 23.31
CA PHE A 214 -4.91 15.28 24.60
C PHE A 214 -5.87 14.96 25.74
N LYS A 215 -5.37 14.22 26.74
CA LYS A 215 -6.19 13.84 27.90
C LYS A 215 -5.34 13.86 29.16
N ILE A 216 -5.93 14.34 30.26
CA ILE A 216 -5.36 14.17 31.60
C ILE A 216 -5.50 12.69 31.97
N THR A 217 -4.39 12.05 32.33
CA THR A 217 -4.34 10.62 32.64
C THR A 217 -5.39 10.21 33.66
N ASP A 218 -6.01 9.05 33.43
CA ASP A 218 -6.99 8.47 34.35
C ASP A 218 -6.38 8.29 35.76
N GLY A 219 -7.14 8.65 36.78
CA GLY A 219 -6.69 8.60 38.18
C GLY A 219 -6.04 9.89 38.70
N PHE A 220 -5.85 10.92 37.86
CA PHE A 220 -5.49 12.24 38.37
C PHE A 220 -6.61 12.82 39.24
N THR A 221 -6.24 13.28 40.43
CA THR A 221 -7.13 14.05 41.32
C THR A 221 -6.50 15.42 41.52
N ALA A 222 -7.21 16.47 41.12
CA ALA A 222 -6.76 17.83 41.36
C ALA A 222 -6.66 18.09 42.88
N PRO A 223 -5.65 18.85 43.34
CA PRO A 223 -5.58 19.25 44.74
C PRO A 223 -6.85 19.97 45.19
N GLU A 224 -7.17 19.94 46.49
CA GLU A 224 -8.39 20.56 47.00
C GLU A 224 -8.48 22.04 46.62
N GLY A 225 -9.63 22.44 46.07
CA GLY A 225 -9.87 23.78 45.56
C GLY A 225 -9.35 24.04 44.13
N TYR A 226 -8.54 23.16 43.56
CA TYR A 226 -8.08 23.32 42.17
C TYR A 226 -9.07 22.70 41.19
N GLU A 227 -9.33 23.41 40.10
CA GLU A 227 -9.95 22.86 38.91
C GLU A 227 -8.93 22.87 37.76
N VAL A 228 -8.68 21.69 37.20
CA VAL A 228 -7.74 21.48 36.09
C VAL A 228 -8.52 20.89 34.92
N LYS A 229 -8.42 21.55 33.77
CA LYS A 229 -9.03 21.14 32.50
C LYS A 229 -7.97 21.05 31.42
N ILE A 230 -8.19 20.20 30.43
CA ILE A 230 -7.39 20.15 29.20
C ILE A 230 -8.33 20.27 28.00
N ASP A 231 -7.94 21.05 27.01
CA ASP A 231 -8.59 21.05 25.70
C ASP A 231 -8.10 19.84 24.90
N GLU A 232 -9.00 18.94 24.54
CA GLU A 232 -8.66 17.64 23.95
C GLU A 232 -8.03 17.74 22.55
N ASN A 233 -8.17 18.88 21.86
CA ASN A 233 -7.67 19.07 20.49
C ASN A 233 -6.36 19.86 20.43
N THR A 234 -6.17 20.78 21.38
CA THR A 234 -5.00 21.68 21.41
C THR A 234 -4.00 21.31 22.49
N GLY A 235 -4.43 20.54 23.49
CA GLY A 235 -3.66 20.24 24.69
C GLY A 235 -3.54 21.42 25.65
N GLU A 236 -4.22 22.56 25.43
CA GLU A 236 -4.15 23.67 26.38
C GLU A 236 -4.69 23.24 27.75
N ILE A 237 -3.81 23.25 28.76
CA ILE A 237 -4.17 23.04 30.16
C ILE A 237 -4.62 24.37 30.74
N THR A 238 -5.79 24.36 31.38
CA THR A 238 -6.32 25.49 32.15
C THR A 238 -6.41 25.10 33.63
N VAL A 239 -5.78 25.89 34.49
CA VAL A 239 -5.82 25.73 35.95
C VAL A 239 -6.51 26.95 36.57
N THR A 240 -7.49 26.68 37.43
CA THR A 240 -8.17 27.71 38.24
C THR A 240 -8.16 27.31 39.70
N PHE A 241 -7.98 28.29 40.57
CA PHE A 241 -8.06 28.15 42.03
C PHE A 241 -8.91 29.31 42.55
N PRO A 242 -9.97 29.06 43.34
CA PRO A 242 -10.91 30.08 43.77
C PRO A 242 -10.22 31.12 44.64
N ASP A 243 -10.69 32.37 44.52
CA ASP A 243 -10.47 33.37 45.57
C ASP A 243 -11.30 32.94 46.79
N GLY A 244 -10.61 32.64 47.90
CA GLY A 244 -11.23 32.22 49.16
C GLY A 244 -12.13 33.27 49.79
#